data_AF-A0A7S4T9Y0-F1
#
_entry.id   AF-A0A7S4T9Y0-F1
#
_cell.length_a   1.000
_cell.length_b   1.000
_cell.length_c   1.000
_cell.angle_alpha   90.00
_cell.angle_beta   90.00
_cell.angle_gamma   90.00
#
_symmetry.space_group_name_H-M   'P 1'
#
loop_
_entity.id
_entity.type
_entity.pdbx_description
1 polymer ?
#
loop_
_entity_poly.entity_id
_entity_poly.type
_entity_poly.pdbx_seq_one_letter_code
_entity_poly.pdbx_strand_id
1 'polypeptide(L)'
;MHVQSSNRLVQLIQTMLPPTLPKVDDASVERRTPKTARAYAFITLGKLCLRDESLAKECLNLLARELHQNIENSSPSIQSNALLVMGDLCVKYTNLVDKYVPVMAMCLQSGESSSENFNLDMTTCTYATIPGVPGSSSSMVRKHAILLLSSLILQDYIKWRGLLVHRFLVAYVDDDESVSKLAEMTLCGPLLSRQRNLFFNNFVESLFVLNRCTAHPIYAAAEANGDNGAGLAVGFEGINLSGMYGRMKRLNIYRMMLNHMTDEEKIGITARLAKVVLGGALESDGDLSMACRQSPPGMFSPSEARKSQQQRRECAISVLSDAFAVLTSKEAKVGRTSGGEEGDVEDNTTDANGTAQFTAVKGKLLSKISRKHLIETILPILCNLKSILEANRSPLLKDLMRYLVDIFRSYRKEAREVLASDPTVLQEIEYDTRQFEKQRRQKRANRASRLSKGSSMGSERISLTSKVGNTPTDQNKS
;
A
#
# COMPACT_ATOMS: atom_id res chain seq x y z
N MET A 1 -46.79 -5.83 17.01
CA MET A 1 -46.98 -4.62 17.83
C MET A 1 -45.68 -3.81 17.77
N HIS A 2 -45.61 -2.77 16.93
CA HIS A 2 -44.44 -1.89 16.86
C HIS A 2 -44.48 -0.95 18.07
N VAL A 3 -43.73 -1.26 19.13
CA VAL A 3 -43.56 -0.35 20.27
C VAL A 3 -42.62 0.77 19.84
N GLN A 4 -43.17 1.97 19.61
CA GLN A 4 -42.37 3.17 19.40
C GLN A 4 -41.74 3.61 20.72
N SER A 5 -40.48 4.05 20.65
CA SER A 5 -39.73 4.51 21.82
C SER A 5 -40.32 5.85 22.30
N SER A 6 -40.46 6.03 23.61
CA SER A 6 -40.87 7.32 24.17
C SER A 6 -39.90 8.43 23.77
N ASN A 7 -40.43 9.59 23.34
CA ASN A 7 -39.62 10.79 23.04
C ASN A 7 -38.71 11.18 24.22
N ARG A 8 -39.16 10.96 25.46
CA ARG A 8 -38.38 11.25 26.67
C ARG A 8 -37.14 10.35 26.77
N LEU A 9 -37.25 9.08 26.38
CA LEU A 9 -36.12 8.16 26.36
C LEU A 9 -35.10 8.56 25.30
N VAL A 10 -35.57 8.91 24.09
CA VAL A 10 -34.71 9.39 23.00
C VAL A 10 -33.93 10.64 23.43
N GLN A 11 -34.62 11.63 24.00
CA GLN A 11 -33.99 12.85 24.51
C GLN A 11 -32.95 12.58 25.60
N LEU A 12 -33.25 11.70 26.56
CA LEU A 12 -32.31 11.33 27.62
C LEU A 12 -31.05 10.67 27.09
N ILE A 13 -31.15 9.85 26.03
CA ILE A 13 -29.99 9.24 25.39
C ILE A 13 -29.19 10.30 24.62
N GLN A 14 -29.89 11.19 23.89
CA GLN A 14 -29.26 12.24 23.10
C GLN A 14 -28.48 13.24 23.95
N THR A 15 -28.92 13.55 25.18
CA THR A 15 -28.17 14.43 26.09
C THR A 15 -26.85 13.80 26.59
N MET A 16 -26.69 12.48 26.50
CA MET A 16 -25.45 11.78 26.85
C MET A 16 -24.48 11.61 25.68
N LEU A 17 -24.83 12.00 24.45
CA LEU A 17 -23.94 11.86 23.29
C LEU A 17 -22.80 12.91 23.24
N PRO A 18 -23.05 14.20 23.56
CA PRO A 18 -22.02 15.23 23.53
C PRO A 18 -20.89 14.98 24.55
N PRO A 19 -19.69 15.52 24.33
CA PRO A 19 -18.56 15.40 25.26
C PRO A 19 -18.78 16.12 26.60
N THR A 20 -19.69 17.10 26.63
CA THR A 20 -20.08 17.87 27.81
C THR A 20 -21.58 17.77 28.04
N LEU A 21 -21.99 17.61 29.28
CA LEU A 21 -23.40 17.60 29.66
C LEU A 21 -23.98 19.02 29.59
N PRO A 22 -25.27 19.17 29.27
CA PRO A 22 -25.95 20.47 29.36
C PRO A 22 -25.81 21.09 30.75
N LYS A 23 -25.60 22.42 30.82
CA LYS A 23 -25.56 23.15 32.09
C LYS A 23 -26.97 23.16 32.68
N VAL A 24 -27.12 22.60 33.88
CA VAL A 24 -28.41 22.51 34.58
C VAL A 24 -28.66 23.75 35.47
N ASP A 25 -27.60 24.49 35.83
CA ASP A 25 -27.63 25.73 36.62
C ASP A 25 -26.52 26.68 36.12
N ASP A 26 -26.48 27.94 36.61
CA ASP A 26 -25.39 28.95 36.45
C ASP A 26 -24.02 28.49 36.99
N ALA A 27 -23.81 27.17 37.11
CA ALA A 27 -22.56 26.55 37.46
C ALA A 27 -21.50 26.83 36.39
N SER A 28 -20.40 27.45 36.82
CA SER A 28 -19.23 27.81 36.01
C SER A 28 -18.42 26.61 35.49
N VAL A 29 -18.74 25.38 35.90
CA VAL A 29 -17.94 24.18 35.61
C VAL A 29 -18.63 23.28 34.60
N GLU A 30 -18.04 23.14 33.41
CA GLU A 30 -18.47 22.17 32.40
C GLU A 30 -18.26 20.73 32.89
N ARG A 31 -19.35 19.96 33.04
CA ARG A 31 -19.26 18.54 33.39
C ARG A 31 -19.03 17.72 32.12
N ARG A 32 -17.88 17.05 32.03
CA ARG A 32 -17.58 16.10 30.96
C ARG A 32 -18.47 14.86 31.07
N THR A 33 -19.08 14.45 29.97
CA THR A 33 -19.84 13.22 29.90
C THR A 33 -18.88 12.02 29.97
N PRO A 34 -19.08 11.05 30.87
CA PRO A 34 -18.20 9.87 30.95
C PRO A 34 -18.11 9.11 29.62
N LYS A 35 -16.90 8.76 29.17
CA LYS A 35 -16.67 8.06 27.89
C LYS A 35 -17.46 6.74 27.77
N THR A 36 -17.59 6.01 28.88
CA THR A 36 -18.40 4.78 28.96
C THR A 36 -19.88 5.07 28.77
N ALA A 37 -20.43 6.10 29.42
CA ALA A 37 -21.82 6.52 29.25
C ALA A 37 -22.09 6.93 27.79
N ARG A 38 -21.20 7.73 27.18
CA ARG A 38 -21.28 8.08 25.75
C ARG A 38 -21.29 6.82 24.89
N ALA A 39 -20.37 5.89 25.12
CA ALA A 39 -20.26 4.65 24.35
C ALA A 39 -21.55 3.79 24.39
N TYR A 40 -22.18 3.68 25.57
CA TYR A 40 -23.48 3.00 25.72
C TYR A 40 -24.63 3.80 25.10
N ALA A 41 -24.61 5.13 25.19
CA ALA A 41 -25.61 5.99 24.58
C ALA A 41 -25.65 5.80 23.05
N PHE A 42 -24.49 5.70 22.39
CA PHE A 42 -24.42 5.41 20.94
C PHE A 42 -25.04 4.06 20.57
N ILE A 43 -24.71 2.99 21.31
CA ILE A 43 -25.31 1.67 21.08
C ILE A 43 -26.83 1.72 21.27
N THR A 44 -27.27 2.37 22.35
CA THR A 44 -28.70 2.46 22.69
C THR A 44 -29.45 3.25 21.61
N LEU A 45 -28.90 4.39 21.18
CA LEU A 45 -29.44 5.19 20.08
C LEU A 45 -29.54 4.36 18.79
N GLY A 46 -28.51 3.58 18.45
CA GLY A 46 -28.52 2.69 17.29
C GLY A 46 -29.67 1.67 17.33
N LYS A 47 -29.90 1.04 18.48
CA LYS A 47 -31.04 0.13 18.68
C LYS A 47 -32.39 0.83 18.52
N LEU A 48 -32.51 2.09 18.91
CA LEU A 48 -33.72 2.89 18.69
C LEU A 48 -33.89 3.23 17.20
N CYS A 49 -32.82 3.65 16.52
CA CYS A 49 -32.81 3.93 15.08
C CYS A 49 -33.22 2.69 14.26
N LEU A 50 -32.80 1.49 14.67
CA LEU A 50 -33.24 0.24 14.05
C LEU A 50 -34.74 -0.02 14.18
N ARG A 51 -35.49 0.73 14.99
CA ARG A 51 -36.96 0.62 15.11
C ARG A 51 -37.70 1.78 14.44
N ASP A 52 -37.01 2.87 14.15
CA ASP A 52 -37.60 4.11 13.64
C ASP A 52 -36.70 4.74 12.57
N GLU A 53 -37.17 4.73 11.32
CA GLU A 53 -36.45 5.25 10.16
C GLU A 53 -36.27 6.78 10.23
N SER A 54 -37.25 7.50 10.79
CA SER A 54 -37.16 8.96 10.93
C SER A 54 -36.05 9.35 11.91
N LEU A 55 -36.00 8.68 13.06
CA LEU A 55 -34.94 8.84 14.04
C LEU A 55 -33.57 8.44 13.46
N ALA A 56 -33.52 7.34 12.70
CA ALA A 56 -32.29 6.93 12.02
C ALA A 56 -31.76 8.05 11.11
N LYS A 57 -32.61 8.61 10.25
CA LYS A 57 -32.26 9.69 9.32
C LYS A 57 -31.69 10.91 10.04
N GLU A 58 -32.26 11.29 11.18
CA GLU A 58 -31.77 12.41 12.01
C GLU A 58 -30.41 12.09 12.67
N CYS A 59 -30.19 10.85 13.09
CA CYS A 59 -29.00 10.45 13.84
C CYS A 59 -27.78 10.12 12.97
N LEU A 60 -27.94 9.86 11.67
CA LEU A 60 -26.83 9.47 10.78
C LEU A 60 -25.70 10.50 10.74
N ASN A 61 -26.00 11.79 10.69
CA ASN A 61 -24.97 12.84 10.72
C ASN A 61 -24.21 12.86 12.04
N LEU A 62 -24.89 12.59 13.15
CA LEU A 62 -24.28 12.53 14.48
C LEU A 62 -23.33 11.34 14.58
N LEU A 63 -23.76 10.17 14.10
CA LEU A 63 -22.94 8.96 14.03
C LEU A 63 -21.71 9.16 13.12
N ALA A 64 -21.93 9.67 11.91
CA ALA A 64 -20.86 9.92 10.95
C ALA A 64 -19.84 10.94 11.47
N ARG A 65 -20.28 11.96 12.21
CA ARG A 65 -19.37 12.93 12.84
C ARG A 65 -18.35 12.19 13.69
N GLU A 66 -18.79 11.32 14.63
CA GLU A 66 -17.89 10.60 15.55
C GLU A 66 -16.87 9.67 14.87
N LEU A 67 -17.06 9.35 13.59
CA LEU A 67 -16.12 8.56 12.79
C LEU A 67 -14.92 9.36 12.26
N HIS A 68 -15.03 10.69 12.19
CA HIS A 68 -13.97 11.54 11.66
C HIS A 68 -12.76 11.60 12.62
N GLN A 69 -11.56 11.58 12.03
CA GLN A 69 -10.29 11.52 12.76
C GLN A 69 -9.97 12.81 13.56
N ASN A 70 -10.62 13.92 13.23
CA ASN A 70 -10.34 15.25 13.80
C ASN A 70 -11.14 15.57 15.08
N ILE A 71 -11.83 14.60 15.69
CA ILE A 71 -12.58 14.86 16.92
C ILE A 71 -11.64 14.77 18.12
N GLU A 72 -11.31 15.95 18.64
CA GLU A 72 -10.73 16.08 19.98
C GLU A 72 -11.63 15.37 20.99
N ASN A 73 -11.06 14.41 21.73
CA ASN A 73 -11.73 13.60 22.76
C ASN A 73 -12.63 12.44 22.27
N SER A 74 -12.61 12.04 21.00
CA SER A 74 -13.28 10.79 20.59
C SER A 74 -12.52 9.58 21.17
N SER A 75 -13.25 8.70 21.85
CA SER A 75 -12.69 7.46 22.37
C SER A 75 -12.77 6.38 21.29
N PRO A 76 -11.75 5.51 21.13
CA PRO A 76 -11.80 4.37 20.21
C PRO A 76 -13.06 3.51 20.40
N SER A 77 -13.58 3.38 21.63
CA SER A 77 -14.84 2.69 21.92
C SER A 77 -16.06 3.40 21.34
N ILE A 78 -16.11 4.73 21.40
CA ILE A 78 -17.21 5.53 20.85
C ILE A 78 -17.19 5.44 19.32
N GLN A 79 -16.03 5.64 18.70
CA GLN A 79 -15.85 5.54 17.24
C GLN A 79 -16.22 4.13 16.74
N SER A 80 -15.75 3.10 17.44
CA SER A 80 -16.08 1.71 17.14
C SER A 80 -17.57 1.43 17.26
N ASN A 81 -18.23 1.90 18.32
CA ASN A 81 -19.66 1.69 18.51
C ASN A 81 -20.48 2.44 17.45
N ALA A 82 -20.13 3.69 17.14
CA ALA A 82 -20.77 4.45 16.07
C ALA A 82 -20.63 3.74 14.72
N LEU A 83 -19.45 3.17 14.44
CA LEU A 83 -19.18 2.42 13.20
C LEU A 83 -20.05 1.17 13.09
N LEU A 84 -20.14 0.38 14.16
CA LEU A 84 -20.99 -0.81 14.20
C LEU A 84 -22.48 -0.46 14.04
N VAL A 85 -22.94 0.60 14.70
CA VAL A 85 -24.32 1.12 14.52
C VAL A 85 -24.58 1.54 13.07
N MET A 86 -23.65 2.24 12.43
CA MET A 86 -23.74 2.58 11.01
C MET A 86 -23.82 1.33 10.13
N GLY A 87 -23.09 0.28 10.50
CA GLY A 87 -23.15 -1.04 9.88
C GLY A 87 -24.53 -1.70 9.96
N ASP A 88 -25.12 -1.76 11.15
CA ASP A 88 -26.46 -2.32 11.36
C ASP A 88 -27.52 -1.51 10.59
N LEU A 89 -27.39 -0.18 10.57
CA LEU A 89 -28.26 0.69 9.79
C LEU A 89 -28.04 0.54 8.29
N CYS A 90 -26.84 0.18 7.83
CA CYS A 90 -26.57 -0.10 6.42
C CYS A 90 -27.32 -1.35 5.93
N VAL A 91 -27.43 -2.37 6.79
CA VAL A 91 -28.22 -3.57 6.50
C VAL A 91 -29.71 -3.26 6.44
N LYS A 92 -30.22 -2.44 7.37
CA LYS A 92 -31.66 -2.14 7.46
C LYS A 92 -32.15 -1.04 6.51
N TYR A 93 -31.38 0.03 6.36
CA TYR A 93 -31.72 1.25 5.64
C TYR A 93 -30.62 1.63 4.65
N THR A 94 -30.22 0.69 3.78
CA THR A 94 -29.05 0.81 2.90
C THR A 94 -28.96 2.14 2.15
N ASN A 95 -30.06 2.58 1.53
CA ASN A 95 -30.11 3.84 0.77
C ASN A 95 -29.82 5.08 1.62
N LEU A 96 -30.17 5.07 2.92
CA LEU A 96 -29.87 6.19 3.81
C LEU A 96 -28.39 6.23 4.20
N VAL A 97 -27.77 5.06 4.36
CA VAL A 97 -26.40 4.92 4.86
C VAL A 97 -25.35 4.95 3.75
N ASP A 98 -25.70 4.61 2.51
CA ASP A 98 -24.75 4.49 1.40
C ASP A 98 -23.84 5.72 1.24
N LYS A 99 -24.39 6.94 1.35
CA LYS A 99 -23.60 8.18 1.28
C LYS A 99 -22.55 8.35 2.41
N TYR A 100 -22.64 7.59 3.49
CA TYR A 100 -21.69 7.62 4.61
C TYR A 100 -20.62 6.53 4.55
N VAL A 101 -20.68 5.61 3.59
CA VAL A 101 -19.64 4.59 3.39
C VAL A 101 -18.22 5.18 3.26
N PRO A 102 -17.98 6.34 2.60
CA PRO A 102 -16.66 6.98 2.62
C PRO A 102 -16.15 7.25 4.02
N VAL A 103 -17.03 7.75 4.90
CA VAL A 103 -16.69 8.05 6.28
C VAL A 103 -16.41 6.77 7.07
N MET A 104 -17.21 5.72 6.86
CA MET A 104 -16.95 4.40 7.44
C MET A 104 -15.61 3.81 6.95
N ALA A 105 -15.27 4.00 5.68
CA ALA A 105 -14.03 3.51 5.08
C ALA A 105 -12.78 4.22 5.63
N MET A 106 -12.87 5.49 6.03
CA MET A 106 -11.77 6.19 6.72
C MET A 106 -11.36 5.51 8.03
N CYS A 107 -12.28 4.78 8.68
CA CYS A 107 -11.96 4.04 9.91
C CYS A 107 -10.96 2.90 9.70
N LEU A 108 -10.73 2.44 8.46
CA LEU A 108 -9.68 1.47 8.13
C LEU A 108 -8.26 1.98 8.45
N GLN A 109 -8.07 3.30 8.50
CA GLN A 109 -6.82 3.96 8.86
C GLN A 109 -6.98 4.87 10.10
N SER A 110 -7.91 4.53 11.01
CA SER A 110 -8.13 5.35 12.21
C SER A 110 -6.91 5.38 13.13
N GLY A 111 -6.55 6.58 13.59
CA GLY A 111 -5.43 6.81 14.50
C GLY A 111 -4.05 6.74 13.84
N GLU A 112 -3.96 6.63 12.52
CA GLU A 112 -2.71 6.86 11.79
C GLU A 112 -2.52 8.37 11.65
N SER A 113 -1.73 9.00 12.54
CA SER A 113 -1.28 10.37 12.32
C SER A 113 -0.32 10.35 11.13
N SER A 114 -0.60 11.15 10.11
CA SER A 114 0.35 11.44 9.03
C SER A 114 1.66 11.92 9.67
N SER A 115 2.68 11.05 9.64
CA SER A 115 4.01 11.26 10.20
C SER A 115 4.78 12.36 9.44
N GLU A 116 4.28 13.58 9.41
CA GLU A 116 4.96 14.72 8.77
C GLU A 116 6.09 15.31 9.64
N ASN A 117 6.28 14.84 10.88
CA ASN A 117 7.22 15.43 11.85
C ASN A 117 8.33 14.51 12.39
N PHE A 118 8.84 13.57 11.59
CA PHE A 118 10.09 12.87 11.94
C PHE A 118 11.18 13.11 10.89
N ASN A 119 11.72 14.34 10.86
CA ASN A 119 13.13 14.52 10.53
C ASN A 119 13.94 14.10 11.77
N LEU A 120 14.18 12.79 11.93
CA LEU A 120 15.23 12.33 12.84
C LEU A 120 16.36 11.76 11.99
N ASP A 121 17.47 12.48 11.98
CA ASP A 121 18.76 11.98 11.54
C ASP A 121 19.04 10.64 12.23
N MET A 122 19.37 9.66 11.40
CA MET A 122 19.59 8.28 11.77
C MET A 122 20.95 8.09 12.45
N THR A 123 21.15 8.71 13.63
CA THR A 123 22.41 8.58 14.37
C THR A 123 22.32 8.48 15.89
N THR A 124 21.14 8.59 16.51
CA THR A 124 21.02 8.49 17.98
C THR A 124 19.80 7.69 18.40
N CYS A 125 19.95 6.36 18.39
CA CYS A 125 19.04 5.46 19.10
C CYS A 125 19.74 4.96 20.35
N THR A 126 19.68 5.72 21.43
CA THR A 126 20.04 5.27 22.78
C THR A 126 19.02 5.81 23.78
N TYR A 127 18.25 4.88 24.36
CA TYR A 127 17.59 5.00 25.67
C TYR A 127 16.89 6.32 25.99
N ALA A 128 15.88 6.68 25.18
CA ALA A 128 14.82 7.59 25.63
C ALA A 128 13.54 6.77 25.86
N THR A 129 13.01 6.87 27.08
CA THR A 129 11.76 6.29 27.54
C THR A 129 10.66 6.44 26.49
N ILE A 130 10.09 5.33 26.06
CA ILE A 130 9.12 5.20 24.96
C ILE A 130 7.93 6.14 25.19
N PRO A 131 7.76 7.22 24.40
CA PRO A 131 6.46 7.86 24.25
C PRO A 131 5.58 6.86 23.50
N GLY A 132 4.40 6.56 24.05
CA GLY A 132 3.53 5.45 23.67
C GLY A 132 3.49 5.15 22.17
N VAL A 133 3.59 3.86 21.83
CA VAL A 133 3.58 3.32 20.47
C VAL A 133 2.52 4.03 19.62
N PRO A 134 2.92 4.85 18.63
CA PRO A 134 2.00 5.47 17.68
C PRO A 134 1.19 4.35 17.00
N GLY A 135 -0.14 4.42 17.07
CA GLY A 135 -1.04 3.48 16.36
C GLY A 135 -1.77 2.45 17.22
N SER A 136 -1.43 2.28 18.51
CA SER A 136 -2.04 1.25 19.37
C SER A 136 -3.45 1.57 19.88
N SER A 137 -3.80 2.85 20.06
CA SER A 137 -5.08 3.23 20.68
C SER A 137 -6.30 2.92 19.81
N SER A 138 -6.14 2.90 18.49
CA SER A 138 -7.24 2.80 17.52
C SER A 138 -7.27 1.47 16.75
N SER A 139 -6.42 0.50 17.11
CA SER A 139 -6.38 -0.80 16.42
C SER A 139 -7.72 -1.54 16.47
N MET A 140 -8.46 -1.40 17.57
CA MET A 140 -9.83 -1.91 17.70
C MET A 140 -10.77 -1.33 16.64
N VAL A 141 -10.69 -0.02 16.37
CA VAL A 141 -11.53 0.64 15.36
C VAL A 141 -11.19 0.10 13.97
N ARG A 142 -9.90 -0.03 13.66
CA ARG A 142 -9.44 -0.57 12.36
C ARG A 142 -9.89 -2.03 12.18
N LYS A 143 -9.81 -2.86 13.22
CA LYS A 143 -10.33 -4.25 13.21
C LYS A 143 -11.83 -4.30 12.94
N HIS A 144 -12.63 -3.50 13.65
CA HIS A 144 -14.06 -3.46 13.42
C HIS A 144 -14.40 -2.93 12.03
N ALA A 145 -13.66 -1.94 11.50
CA ALA A 145 -13.83 -1.46 10.14
C ALA A 145 -13.55 -2.55 9.10
N ILE A 146 -12.46 -3.30 9.25
CA ILE A 146 -12.14 -4.43 8.36
C ILE A 146 -13.28 -5.46 8.38
N LEU A 147 -13.69 -5.92 9.57
CA LEU A 147 -14.73 -6.94 9.70
C LEU A 147 -16.08 -6.46 9.15
N LEU A 148 -16.49 -5.24 9.53
CA LEU A 148 -17.77 -4.69 9.16
C LEU A 148 -17.86 -4.45 7.65
N LEU A 149 -16.90 -3.72 7.06
CA LEU A 149 -16.92 -3.41 5.63
C LEU A 149 -16.76 -4.67 4.79
N SER A 150 -15.92 -5.63 5.22
CA SER A 150 -15.83 -6.93 4.54
C SER A 150 -17.18 -7.65 4.54
N SER A 151 -17.87 -7.69 5.69
CA SER A 151 -19.18 -8.31 5.81
C SER A 151 -20.23 -7.65 4.91
N LEU A 152 -20.28 -6.31 4.90
CA LEU A 152 -21.22 -5.55 4.07
C LEU A 152 -20.95 -5.74 2.57
N ILE A 153 -19.69 -5.87 2.16
CA ILE A 153 -19.32 -6.19 0.77
C ILE A 153 -19.73 -7.62 0.40
N LEU A 154 -19.46 -8.60 1.28
CA LEU A 154 -19.78 -10.00 1.02
C LEU A 154 -21.29 -10.27 0.94
N GLN A 155 -22.08 -9.45 1.63
CA GLN A 155 -23.54 -9.49 1.64
C GLN A 155 -24.20 -8.55 0.61
N ASP A 156 -23.42 -7.93 -0.29
CA ASP A 156 -23.88 -7.03 -1.35
C ASP A 156 -24.57 -5.73 -0.90
N TYR A 157 -24.45 -5.34 0.37
CA TYR A 157 -24.93 -4.02 0.85
C TYR A 157 -24.02 -2.88 0.38
N ILE A 158 -22.72 -3.16 0.18
CA ILE A 158 -21.72 -2.22 -0.30
C ILE A 158 -20.98 -2.81 -1.51
N LYS A 159 -20.66 -1.97 -2.49
CA LYS A 159 -19.85 -2.34 -3.66
C LYS A 159 -18.43 -1.77 -3.55
N TRP A 160 -17.49 -2.37 -4.28
CA TRP A 160 -16.16 -1.80 -4.51
C TRP A 160 -16.26 -0.53 -5.37
N ARG A 161 -16.38 0.63 -4.72
CA ARG A 161 -16.47 1.94 -5.39
C ARG A 161 -15.42 2.91 -4.86
N GLY A 162 -15.05 3.87 -5.70
CA GLY A 162 -13.97 4.82 -5.41
C GLY A 162 -12.67 4.09 -5.04
N LEU A 163 -11.96 4.57 -4.03
CA LEU A 163 -10.67 4.05 -3.60
C LEU A 163 -10.77 3.03 -2.45
N LEU A 164 -11.95 2.40 -2.25
CA LEU A 164 -12.19 1.46 -1.15
C LEU A 164 -11.21 0.28 -1.14
N VAL A 165 -10.95 -0.33 -2.30
CA VAL A 165 -9.97 -1.41 -2.43
C VAL A 165 -8.57 -0.97 -1.96
N HIS A 166 -8.17 0.26 -2.30
CA HIS A 166 -6.87 0.82 -1.92
C HIS A 166 -6.78 1.05 -0.40
N ARG A 167 -7.87 1.42 0.27
CA ARG A 167 -7.91 1.48 1.74
C ARG A 167 -7.75 0.11 2.39
N PHE A 168 -8.34 -0.95 1.83
CA PHE A 168 -8.08 -2.32 2.29
C PHE A 168 -6.63 -2.76 2.04
N LEU A 169 -6.04 -2.39 0.90
CA LEU A 169 -4.62 -2.67 0.62
C LEU A 169 -3.69 -1.99 1.63
N VAL A 170 -4.03 -0.79 2.12
CA VAL A 170 -3.25 -0.11 3.16
C VAL A 170 -3.41 -0.82 4.51
N ALA A 171 -4.61 -1.28 4.86
CA ALA A 171 -4.84 -2.03 6.10
C ALA A 171 -4.06 -3.36 6.14
N TYR A 172 -3.71 -3.95 4.99
CA TYR A 172 -2.82 -5.11 4.93
C TYR A 172 -1.41 -4.83 5.46
N VAL A 173 -0.91 -3.60 5.33
CA VAL A 173 0.41 -3.16 5.81
C VAL A 173 0.33 -2.25 7.03
N ASP A 174 -0.69 -2.48 7.86
CA ASP A 174 -0.85 -1.82 9.16
C ASP A 174 0.35 -2.10 10.08
N ASP A 175 0.67 -1.12 10.94
CA ASP A 175 1.75 -1.25 11.92
C ASP A 175 1.38 -2.18 13.09
N ASP A 176 0.08 -2.34 13.36
CA ASP A 176 -0.44 -3.33 14.29
C ASP A 176 -0.59 -4.68 13.56
N GLU A 177 0.25 -5.65 13.93
CA GLU A 177 0.30 -6.99 13.32
C GLU A 177 -1.08 -7.67 13.32
N SER A 178 -1.88 -7.48 14.37
CA SER A 178 -3.20 -8.11 14.45
C SER A 178 -4.22 -7.47 13.52
N VAL A 179 -4.08 -6.18 13.21
CA VAL A 179 -4.86 -5.50 12.17
C VAL A 179 -4.41 -5.97 10.78
N SER A 180 -3.09 -5.97 10.54
CA SER A 180 -2.50 -6.44 9.28
C SER A 180 -2.91 -7.88 8.96
N LYS A 181 -2.84 -8.79 9.94
CA LYS A 181 -3.22 -10.19 9.76
C LYS A 181 -4.71 -10.37 9.47
N LEU A 182 -5.56 -9.59 10.14
CA LEU A 182 -7.00 -9.60 9.89
C LEU A 182 -7.35 -9.07 8.49
N ALA A 183 -6.68 -8.01 8.05
CA ALA A 183 -6.81 -7.48 6.70
C ALA A 183 -6.34 -8.51 5.65
N GLU A 184 -5.23 -9.21 5.89
CA GLU A 184 -4.76 -10.30 5.02
C GLU A 184 -5.81 -11.42 4.92
N MET A 185 -6.29 -11.93 6.06
CA MET A 185 -7.25 -13.04 6.09
C MET A 185 -8.58 -12.71 5.42
N THR A 186 -9.03 -11.46 5.53
CA THR A 186 -10.29 -11.00 4.91
C THR A 186 -10.13 -10.70 3.42
N LEU A 187 -9.09 -9.93 3.05
CA LEU A 187 -8.83 -9.50 1.69
C LEU A 187 -8.44 -10.68 0.78
N CYS A 188 -7.48 -11.49 1.22
CA CYS A 188 -6.97 -12.64 0.46
C CYS A 188 -7.86 -13.89 0.59
N GLY A 189 -8.80 -13.90 1.55
CA GLY A 189 -9.75 -14.99 1.76
C GLY A 189 -11.11 -14.74 1.09
N PRO A 190 -12.17 -14.44 1.87
CA PRO A 190 -13.53 -14.37 1.36
C PRO A 190 -13.73 -13.25 0.32
N LEU A 191 -13.07 -12.09 0.46
CA LEU A 191 -13.25 -10.98 -0.48
C LEU A 191 -12.67 -11.29 -1.86
N LEU A 192 -11.46 -11.84 -1.93
CA LEU A 192 -10.87 -12.31 -3.18
C LEU A 192 -11.66 -13.48 -3.78
N SER A 193 -12.17 -14.38 -2.94
CA SER A 193 -13.02 -15.49 -3.40
C SER A 193 -14.30 -14.99 -4.06
N ARG A 194 -14.88 -13.89 -3.53
CA ARG A 194 -16.07 -13.22 -4.10
C ARG A 194 -15.78 -12.51 -5.42
N GLN A 195 -14.61 -11.88 -5.55
CA GLN A 195 -14.18 -11.19 -6.78
C GLN A 195 -12.76 -11.62 -7.16
N ARG A 196 -12.65 -12.72 -7.92
CA ARG A 196 -11.36 -13.35 -8.24
C ARG A 196 -10.36 -12.42 -8.92
N ASN A 197 -10.83 -11.54 -9.79
CA ASN A 197 -9.98 -10.60 -10.53
C ASN A 197 -9.72 -9.29 -9.77
N LEU A 198 -10.04 -9.22 -8.46
CA LEU A 198 -9.93 -8.00 -7.66
C LEU A 198 -8.52 -7.41 -7.74
N PHE A 199 -7.49 -8.21 -7.54
CA PHE A 199 -6.12 -7.72 -7.62
C PHE A 199 -5.72 -7.38 -9.04
N PHE A 200 -6.05 -8.22 -10.03
CA PHE A 200 -5.69 -7.97 -11.43
C PHE A 200 -6.28 -6.65 -11.94
N ASN A 201 -7.54 -6.38 -11.63
CA ASN A 201 -8.23 -5.17 -12.08
C ASN A 201 -7.58 -3.91 -11.49
N ASN A 202 -7.24 -3.93 -10.20
CA ASN A 202 -6.80 -2.75 -9.45
C ASN A 202 -5.26 -2.57 -9.37
N PHE A 203 -4.47 -3.50 -9.93
CA PHE A 203 -3.02 -3.49 -9.75
C PHE A 203 -2.32 -2.23 -10.28
N VAL A 204 -2.59 -1.88 -11.54
CA VAL A 204 -1.94 -0.73 -12.20
C VAL A 204 -2.36 0.58 -11.52
N GLU A 205 -3.64 0.68 -11.20
CA GLU A 205 -4.24 1.79 -10.45
C GLU A 205 -3.61 1.98 -9.08
N SER A 206 -3.28 0.88 -8.40
CA SER A 206 -2.62 0.90 -7.09
C SER A 206 -1.26 1.60 -7.13
N LEU A 207 -0.52 1.53 -8.25
CA LEU A 207 0.74 2.26 -8.36
C LEU A 207 0.52 3.77 -8.27
N PHE A 208 -0.53 4.30 -8.89
CA PHE A 208 -0.84 5.72 -8.87
C PHE A 208 -1.39 6.16 -7.51
N VAL A 209 -2.35 5.41 -6.95
CA VAL A 209 -3.02 5.76 -5.70
C VAL A 209 -2.08 5.69 -4.50
N LEU A 210 -1.31 4.60 -4.37
CA LEU A 210 -0.43 4.42 -3.23
C LEU A 210 0.77 5.40 -3.25
N ASN A 211 1.15 5.90 -4.43
CA ASN A 211 2.14 6.96 -4.59
C ASN A 211 1.55 8.38 -4.55
N ARG A 212 0.24 8.53 -4.29
CA ARG A 212 -0.48 9.81 -4.28
C ARG A 212 -0.27 10.62 -5.57
N CYS A 213 -0.25 9.96 -6.73
CA CYS A 213 -0.21 10.63 -8.02
C CYS A 213 -1.61 11.16 -8.36
N THR A 214 -2.04 12.21 -7.65
CA THR A 214 -3.42 12.74 -7.67
C THR A 214 -3.86 13.32 -9.01
N ALA A 215 -2.90 13.66 -9.88
CA ALA A 215 -3.18 14.12 -11.23
C ALA A 215 -3.68 12.99 -12.16
N HIS A 216 -3.45 11.72 -11.80
CA HIS A 216 -3.91 10.58 -12.59
C HIS A 216 -5.45 10.53 -12.64
N PRO A 217 -6.07 10.22 -13.81
CA PRO A 217 -7.53 10.21 -14.00
C PRO A 217 -8.31 9.32 -13.02
N ILE A 218 -7.66 8.36 -12.38
CA ILE A 218 -8.29 7.51 -11.36
C ILE A 218 -8.88 8.30 -10.19
N TYR A 219 -8.26 9.40 -9.78
CA TYR A 219 -8.78 10.20 -8.66
C TYR A 219 -10.09 10.89 -9.07
N ALA A 220 -10.10 11.55 -10.22
CA ALA A 220 -11.31 12.13 -10.79
C ALA A 220 -12.39 11.06 -11.07
N ALA A 221 -12.00 9.89 -11.58
CA ALA A 221 -12.92 8.78 -11.81
C ALA A 221 -13.47 8.18 -10.50
N ALA A 222 -12.67 8.13 -9.44
CA ALA A 222 -13.10 7.69 -8.12
C ALA A 222 -14.14 8.67 -7.56
N GLU A 223 -13.89 9.98 -7.68
CA GLU A 223 -14.83 11.03 -7.28
C GLU A 223 -16.14 10.97 -8.09
N ALA A 224 -16.05 10.83 -9.42
CA ALA A 224 -17.21 10.82 -10.31
C ALA A 224 -18.05 9.52 -10.24
N ASN A 225 -17.40 8.35 -10.21
CA ASN A 225 -18.08 7.06 -10.25
C ASN A 225 -18.41 6.49 -8.87
N GLY A 226 -17.92 7.12 -7.80
CA GLY A 226 -18.02 6.59 -6.45
C GLY A 226 -19.38 6.74 -5.80
N ASP A 227 -20.44 7.11 -6.54
CA ASP A 227 -21.39 8.02 -5.95
C ASP A 227 -22.89 7.74 -6.19
N ASN A 228 -23.29 6.99 -7.22
CA ASN A 228 -24.70 6.95 -7.63
C ASN A 228 -25.36 8.37 -7.75
N GLY A 229 -24.58 9.46 -7.82
CA GLY A 229 -25.04 10.87 -7.86
C GLY A 229 -25.15 11.65 -6.53
N ALA A 230 -24.63 11.19 -5.38
CA ALA A 230 -24.67 11.84 -4.07
C ALA A 230 -23.45 12.73 -3.63
N GLY A 231 -22.46 13.01 -4.48
CA GLY A 231 -21.18 13.68 -4.24
C GLY A 231 -20.15 13.01 -3.30
N LEU A 232 -20.29 11.74 -2.89
CA LEU A 232 -19.52 11.15 -1.76
C LEU A 232 -18.86 9.79 -2.12
N ALA A 233 -17.73 9.86 -2.82
CA ALA A 233 -16.87 8.72 -3.09
C ALA A 233 -15.88 8.42 -1.95
N VAL A 234 -15.46 7.16 -1.83
CA VAL A 234 -14.35 6.80 -0.93
C VAL A 234 -13.05 7.39 -1.49
N GLY A 235 -12.54 8.45 -0.85
CA GLY A 235 -11.27 9.06 -1.19
C GLY A 235 -10.07 8.36 -0.55
N PHE A 236 -8.89 9.00 -0.58
CA PHE A 236 -7.62 8.46 -0.03
C PHE A 236 -6.94 9.41 0.96
N GLU A 237 -7.74 10.27 1.57
CA GLU A 237 -7.34 11.27 2.56
C GLU A 237 -6.85 10.57 3.83
N GLY A 238 -5.88 11.20 4.51
CA GLY A 238 -5.30 10.70 5.76
C GLY A 238 -4.21 9.64 5.60
N ILE A 239 -4.01 9.06 4.41
CA ILE A 239 -3.09 7.92 4.22
C ILE A 239 -1.76 8.35 3.62
N ASN A 240 -0.67 8.37 4.39
CA ASN A 240 0.65 8.72 3.87
C ASN A 240 1.57 7.49 3.74
N LEU A 241 1.82 7.08 2.50
CA LEU A 241 2.80 6.04 2.16
C LEU A 241 4.04 6.64 1.45
N SER A 242 4.38 7.90 1.66
CA SER A 242 5.58 8.50 1.07
C SER A 242 6.88 8.04 1.75
N GLY A 243 8.01 8.42 1.18
CA GLY A 243 9.34 8.11 1.73
C GLY A 243 9.74 6.64 1.65
N MET A 244 10.87 6.31 2.28
CA MET A 244 11.45 4.96 2.21
C MET A 244 10.58 3.92 2.91
N TYR A 245 10.05 4.25 4.08
CA TYR A 245 9.20 3.35 4.86
C TYR A 245 7.88 3.07 4.14
N GLY A 246 7.21 4.12 3.65
CA GLY A 246 6.01 3.98 2.84
C GLY A 246 6.26 3.19 1.56
N ARG A 247 7.40 3.39 0.89
CA ARG A 247 7.81 2.55 -0.24
C ARG A 247 7.91 1.06 0.12
N MET A 248 8.48 0.72 1.27
CA MET A 248 8.53 -0.69 1.72
C MET A 248 7.12 -1.27 1.89
N LYS A 249 6.20 -0.51 2.49
CA LYS A 249 4.78 -0.88 2.59
C LYS A 249 4.15 -1.09 1.21
N ARG A 250 4.31 -0.14 0.27
CA ARG A 250 3.79 -0.28 -1.11
C ARG A 250 4.31 -1.52 -1.82
N LEU A 251 5.61 -1.81 -1.74
CA LEU A 251 6.19 -3.00 -2.35
C LEU A 251 5.66 -4.30 -1.73
N ASN A 252 5.34 -4.32 -0.43
CA ASN A 252 4.69 -5.46 0.20
C ASN A 252 3.26 -5.67 -0.31
N ILE A 253 2.50 -4.58 -0.52
CA ILE A 253 1.18 -4.63 -1.14
C ILE A 253 1.26 -5.24 -2.55
N TYR A 254 2.12 -4.71 -3.43
CA TYR A 254 2.25 -5.24 -4.79
C TYR A 254 2.66 -6.71 -4.81
N ARG A 255 3.57 -7.12 -3.91
CA ARG A 255 3.99 -8.52 -3.78
C ARG A 255 2.81 -9.43 -3.40
N MET A 256 2.03 -9.01 -2.40
CA MET A 256 0.86 -9.77 -1.95
C MET A 256 -0.16 -9.94 -3.08
N MET A 257 -0.43 -8.87 -3.83
CA MET A 257 -1.34 -8.93 -4.98
C MET A 257 -0.84 -9.92 -6.05
N LEU A 258 0.44 -9.85 -6.43
CA LEU A 258 1.04 -10.74 -7.43
C LEU A 258 1.05 -12.21 -7.00
N ASN A 259 1.26 -12.49 -5.71
CA ASN A 259 1.26 -13.85 -5.18
C ASN A 259 -0.11 -14.54 -5.27
N HIS A 260 -1.19 -13.77 -5.40
CA HIS A 260 -2.55 -14.26 -5.56
C HIS A 260 -3.05 -14.21 -7.01
N MET A 261 -2.17 -13.86 -7.96
CA MET A 261 -2.49 -13.87 -9.38
C MET A 261 -2.03 -15.16 -10.06
N THR A 262 -2.81 -15.58 -11.05
CA THR A 262 -2.40 -16.60 -12.01
C THR A 262 -1.23 -16.12 -12.87
N ASP A 263 -0.53 -17.05 -13.51
CA ASP A 263 0.57 -16.70 -14.41
C ASP A 263 0.07 -15.91 -15.63
N GLU A 264 -1.13 -16.19 -16.13
CA GLU A 264 -1.80 -15.40 -17.17
C GLU A 264 -2.02 -13.94 -16.74
N GLU A 265 -2.53 -13.73 -15.53
CA GLU A 265 -2.75 -12.40 -14.97
C GLU A 265 -1.42 -11.66 -14.77
N LYS A 266 -0.35 -12.34 -14.32
CA LYS A 266 0.98 -11.72 -14.19
C LYS A 266 1.56 -11.27 -15.54
N ILE A 267 1.37 -12.05 -16.61
CA ILE A 267 1.73 -11.61 -17.97
C ILE A 267 0.93 -10.34 -18.32
N GLY A 268 -0.38 -10.35 -18.06
CA GLY A 268 -1.25 -9.21 -18.32
C GLY A 268 -0.86 -7.96 -17.52
N ILE A 269 -0.49 -8.10 -16.25
CA ILE A 269 -0.02 -6.99 -15.41
C ILE A 269 1.31 -6.44 -15.93
N THR A 270 2.27 -7.31 -16.25
CA THR A 270 3.56 -6.91 -16.81
C THR A 270 3.36 -6.10 -18.09
N ALA A 271 2.46 -6.55 -18.97
CA ALA A 271 2.07 -5.85 -20.19
C ALA A 271 1.45 -4.47 -19.91
N ARG A 272 0.47 -4.41 -18.99
CA ARG A 272 -0.20 -3.16 -18.65
C ARG A 272 0.74 -2.17 -17.98
N LEU A 273 1.65 -2.61 -17.11
CA LEU A 273 2.67 -1.74 -16.51
C LEU A 273 3.61 -1.16 -17.57
N ALA A 274 4.08 -1.98 -18.50
CA ALA A 274 4.94 -1.51 -19.58
C ALA A 274 4.20 -0.50 -20.47
N LYS A 275 2.96 -0.79 -20.87
CA LYS A 275 2.20 0.09 -21.77
C LYS A 275 1.71 1.37 -21.07
N VAL A 276 1.02 1.25 -19.94
CA VAL A 276 0.33 2.36 -19.27
C VAL A 276 1.31 3.21 -18.46
N VAL A 277 2.22 2.57 -17.72
CA VAL A 277 3.09 3.29 -16.79
C VAL A 277 4.40 3.69 -17.47
N LEU A 278 5.13 2.73 -18.05
CA LEU A 278 6.40 3.04 -18.73
C LEU A 278 6.16 3.78 -20.05
N GLY A 279 5.20 3.33 -20.86
CA GLY A 279 4.80 4.00 -22.10
C GLY A 279 4.21 5.40 -21.85
N GLY A 280 3.38 5.57 -20.82
CA GLY A 280 2.84 6.88 -20.44
C GLY A 280 3.92 7.90 -20.04
N ALA A 281 5.10 7.45 -19.60
CA ALA A 281 6.24 8.33 -19.33
C ALA A 281 6.97 8.81 -20.61
N LEU A 282 6.72 8.18 -21.75
CA LEU A 282 7.24 8.60 -23.07
C LEU A 282 6.38 9.67 -23.75
N GLU A 283 5.13 9.85 -23.30
CA GLU A 283 4.21 10.83 -23.88
C GLU A 283 4.71 12.27 -23.73
N SER A 284 4.27 13.17 -24.63
CA SER A 284 4.69 14.57 -24.63
C SER A 284 4.19 15.35 -23.43
N ASP A 285 2.93 15.11 -23.03
CA ASP A 285 2.18 15.97 -22.10
C ASP A 285 1.57 15.20 -20.91
N GLY A 286 1.95 13.94 -20.72
CA GLY A 286 1.46 13.10 -19.62
C GLY A 286 2.11 13.45 -18.27
N ASP A 287 1.41 13.22 -17.16
CA ASP A 287 1.93 13.47 -15.81
C ASP A 287 3.23 12.71 -15.50
N LEU A 288 3.33 11.48 -16.02
CA LEU A 288 4.51 10.64 -15.84
C LEU A 288 5.72 11.14 -16.63
N SER A 289 5.51 11.89 -17.73
CA SER A 289 6.60 12.45 -18.54
C SER A 289 7.48 13.44 -17.75
N MET A 290 6.90 14.10 -16.74
CA MET A 290 7.63 15.01 -15.85
C MET A 290 8.70 14.31 -15.01
N ALA A 291 8.57 13.00 -14.77
CA ALA A 291 9.59 12.22 -14.09
C ALA A 291 10.82 11.95 -14.98
N CYS A 292 10.62 11.94 -16.31
CA CYS A 292 11.68 11.69 -17.28
C CYS A 292 12.42 12.96 -17.72
N ARG A 293 11.79 14.13 -17.58
CA ARG A 293 12.33 15.41 -18.07
C ARG A 293 12.82 16.30 -16.93
N GLN A 294 13.82 17.13 -17.20
CA GLN A 294 14.23 18.18 -16.26
C GLN A 294 13.27 19.37 -16.31
N SER A 295 12.99 19.98 -15.16
CA SER A 295 12.29 21.27 -15.13
C SER A 295 13.14 22.32 -15.84
N PRO A 296 12.58 23.15 -16.74
CA PRO A 296 13.34 24.20 -17.40
C PRO A 296 14.01 25.12 -16.38
N PRO A 297 15.32 25.38 -16.47
CA PRO A 297 15.97 26.37 -15.63
C PRO A 297 15.41 27.76 -15.98
N GLY A 298 14.89 28.50 -14.98
CA GLY A 298 14.58 29.93 -15.13
C GLY A 298 13.12 30.35 -15.18
N MET A 299 12.13 29.44 -15.06
CA MET A 299 10.73 29.89 -14.89
C MET A 299 10.50 30.43 -13.48
N PHE A 300 10.30 31.75 -13.36
CA PHE A 300 9.87 32.44 -12.14
C PHE A 300 8.40 32.12 -11.81
N SER A 301 8.11 30.87 -11.47
CA SER A 301 6.82 30.48 -10.91
C SER A 301 6.76 30.87 -9.41
N PRO A 302 5.57 31.24 -8.88
CA PRO A 302 5.36 31.46 -7.46
C PRO A 302 5.86 30.27 -6.60
N SER A 303 6.34 30.55 -5.39
CA SER A 303 6.93 29.55 -4.47
C SER A 303 6.03 28.32 -4.26
N GLU A 304 4.72 28.53 -4.13
CA GLU A 304 3.74 27.46 -3.91
C GLU A 304 3.51 26.60 -5.16
N ALA A 305 3.44 27.22 -6.34
CA ALA A 305 3.31 26.49 -7.61
C ALA A 305 4.53 25.59 -7.86
N ARG A 306 5.74 26.05 -7.51
CA ARG A 306 6.97 25.24 -7.58
C ARG A 306 6.94 24.04 -6.64
N LYS A 307 6.47 24.22 -5.39
CA LYS A 307 6.33 23.12 -4.42
C LYS A 307 5.34 22.06 -4.92
N SER A 308 4.18 22.48 -5.42
CA SER A 308 3.17 21.57 -5.99
C SER A 308 3.69 20.80 -7.21
N GLN A 309 4.40 21.48 -8.12
CA GLN A 309 5.00 20.84 -9.29
C GLN A 309 6.10 19.84 -8.91
N GLN A 310 6.95 20.20 -7.95
CA GLN A 310 7.99 19.31 -7.42
C GLN A 310 7.37 18.06 -6.77
N GLN A 311 6.33 18.23 -5.96
CA GLN A 311 5.60 17.12 -5.36
C GLN A 311 5.00 16.18 -6.41
N ARG A 312 4.36 16.73 -7.45
CA ARG A 312 3.83 15.94 -8.57
C ARG A 312 4.92 15.15 -9.28
N ARG A 313 6.09 15.77 -9.49
CA ARG A 313 7.25 15.12 -10.10
C ARG A 313 7.79 13.98 -9.23
N GLU A 314 7.88 14.16 -7.91
CA GLU A 314 8.31 13.12 -6.97
C GLU A 314 7.33 11.94 -6.92
N CYS A 315 6.02 12.20 -6.95
CA CYS A 315 5.00 11.17 -7.08
C CYS A 315 5.18 10.38 -8.39
N ALA A 316 5.37 11.06 -9.52
CA ALA A 316 5.60 10.41 -10.82
C ALA A 316 6.90 9.57 -10.84
N ILE A 317 8.00 10.07 -10.26
CA ILE A 317 9.25 9.32 -10.09
C ILE A 317 9.00 8.08 -9.23
N SER A 318 8.23 8.20 -8.15
CA SER A 318 7.92 7.08 -7.26
C SER A 318 7.07 6.02 -7.93
N VAL A 319 6.09 6.41 -8.75
CA VAL A 319 5.29 5.50 -9.60
C VAL A 319 6.20 4.70 -10.54
N LEU A 320 7.11 5.37 -11.27
CA LEU A 320 8.02 4.68 -12.19
C LEU A 320 9.03 3.79 -11.48
N SER A 321 9.58 4.25 -10.35
CA SER A 321 10.52 3.44 -9.56
C SER A 321 9.85 2.19 -8.98
N ASP A 322 8.60 2.31 -8.52
CA ASP A 322 7.81 1.16 -8.06
C ASP A 322 7.46 0.22 -9.22
N ALA A 323 7.09 0.76 -10.40
CA ALA A 323 6.85 -0.05 -11.59
C ALA A 323 8.08 -0.88 -11.99
N PHE A 324 9.27 -0.28 -12.03
CA PHE A 324 10.51 -1.02 -12.28
C PHE A 324 10.82 -2.05 -11.18
N ALA A 325 10.54 -1.73 -9.91
CA ALA A 325 10.71 -2.68 -8.82
C ALA A 325 9.78 -3.89 -8.95
N VAL A 326 8.53 -3.67 -9.35
CA VAL A 326 7.55 -4.73 -9.63
C VAL A 326 7.98 -5.57 -10.83
N LEU A 327 8.33 -4.95 -11.96
CA LEU A 327 8.73 -5.64 -13.19
C LEU A 327 10.03 -6.47 -13.03
N THR A 328 10.88 -6.09 -12.06
CA THR A 328 12.11 -6.85 -11.71
C THR A 328 11.93 -7.82 -10.55
N SER A 329 10.73 -7.91 -9.98
CA SER A 329 10.42 -8.81 -8.86
C SER A 329 10.34 -10.26 -9.31
N LYS A 330 10.57 -11.21 -8.38
CA LYS A 330 10.42 -12.64 -8.68
C LYS A 330 8.95 -13.03 -8.83
N GLU A 331 8.06 -12.30 -8.16
CA GLU A 331 6.62 -12.53 -8.09
C GLU A 331 5.92 -12.16 -9.41
N ALA A 332 6.48 -11.25 -10.19
CA ALA A 332 6.00 -10.91 -11.53
C ALA A 332 6.46 -11.91 -12.62
N LYS A 333 7.45 -12.77 -12.34
CA LYS A 333 8.00 -13.72 -13.32
C LYS A 333 7.10 -14.94 -13.47
N VAL A 334 6.95 -15.40 -14.71
CA VAL A 334 6.04 -16.49 -15.10
C VAL A 334 6.84 -17.68 -15.61
N GLY A 335 6.35 -18.89 -15.36
CA GLY A 335 6.96 -20.12 -15.88
C GLY A 335 8.18 -20.62 -15.09
N ARG A 336 8.45 -20.10 -13.90
CA ARG A 336 9.33 -20.76 -12.92
C ARG A 336 8.46 -21.70 -12.09
N THR A 337 8.34 -22.95 -12.54
CA THR A 337 7.80 -24.00 -11.69
C THR A 337 8.66 -24.07 -10.43
N SER A 338 8.02 -24.04 -9.27
CA SER A 338 8.63 -24.32 -7.98
C SER A 338 9.33 -25.69 -8.04
N GLY A 339 10.66 -25.69 -8.14
CA GLY A 339 11.50 -26.89 -8.19
C GLY A 339 11.71 -27.41 -9.60
N GLY A 340 12.97 -27.43 -10.04
CA GLY A 340 13.39 -27.95 -11.33
C GLY A 340 14.47 -27.07 -11.93
N GLU A 341 15.72 -27.45 -11.70
CA GLU A 341 16.85 -27.00 -12.51
C GLU A 341 16.49 -27.23 -13.99
N GLU A 342 16.92 -26.30 -14.86
CA GLU A 342 16.91 -26.50 -16.31
C GLU A 342 17.88 -27.65 -16.65
N GLY A 343 17.45 -28.89 -16.41
CA GLY A 343 17.96 -30.05 -17.11
C GLY A 343 17.15 -30.19 -18.39
N ASP A 344 17.84 -30.24 -19.53
CA ASP A 344 17.28 -30.79 -20.76
C ASP A 344 16.76 -32.20 -20.45
N VAL A 345 15.46 -32.31 -20.16
CA VAL A 345 14.78 -33.60 -20.11
C VAL A 345 14.55 -33.96 -21.57
N GLU A 346 15.52 -34.69 -22.11
CA GLU A 346 15.30 -35.54 -23.27
C GLU A 346 14.03 -36.37 -23.03
N ASP A 347 13.24 -36.43 -24.10
CA ASP A 347 11.92 -37.04 -24.19
C ASP A 347 12.00 -38.53 -23.84
N ASN A 348 11.88 -38.87 -22.56
CA ASN A 348 11.61 -40.23 -22.12
C ASN A 348 10.22 -40.26 -21.49
N THR A 349 9.25 -40.51 -22.35
CA THR A 349 7.87 -40.85 -22.03
C THR A 349 7.81 -42.18 -21.32
N THR A 350 7.48 -42.18 -20.02
CA THR A 350 6.70 -43.24 -19.38
C THR A 350 6.12 -42.72 -18.06
N ASP A 351 4.80 -42.69 -17.99
CA ASP A 351 3.94 -42.70 -16.79
C ASP A 351 4.02 -41.51 -15.81
N ALA A 352 3.25 -40.45 -16.10
CA ALA A 352 2.81 -39.49 -15.09
C ALA A 352 1.41 -38.93 -15.41
N ASN A 353 0.55 -38.86 -14.39
CA ASN A 353 -0.81 -38.29 -14.37
C ASN A 353 -1.06 -37.19 -15.42
N GLY A 354 -2.06 -37.36 -16.30
CA GLY A 354 -2.39 -36.41 -17.39
C GLY A 354 -2.58 -34.95 -16.93
N THR A 355 -3.00 -34.72 -15.69
CA THR A 355 -3.11 -33.38 -15.09
C THR A 355 -1.75 -32.70 -14.87
N ALA A 356 -0.71 -33.47 -14.51
CA ALA A 356 0.64 -32.94 -14.32
C ALA A 356 1.29 -32.59 -15.67
N GLN A 357 1.08 -33.45 -16.68
CA GLN A 357 1.55 -33.20 -18.05
C GLN A 357 0.88 -31.96 -18.66
N PHE A 358 -0.44 -31.82 -18.51
CA PHE A 358 -1.18 -30.64 -18.97
C PHE A 358 -0.69 -29.35 -18.31
N THR A 359 -0.41 -29.38 -17.00
CA THR A 359 0.11 -28.23 -16.25
C THR A 359 1.52 -27.84 -16.73
N ALA A 360 2.38 -28.82 -17.00
CA ALA A 360 3.73 -28.59 -17.52
C ALA A 360 3.71 -27.98 -18.94
N VAL A 361 2.85 -28.50 -19.83
CA VAL A 361 2.66 -27.95 -21.19
C VAL A 361 2.12 -26.52 -21.12
N LYS A 362 1.13 -26.27 -20.26
CA LYS A 362 0.56 -24.93 -20.04
C LYS A 362 1.62 -23.95 -19.54
N GLY A 363 2.45 -24.35 -18.58
CA GLY A 363 3.56 -23.52 -18.07
C GLY A 363 4.60 -23.17 -19.15
N LYS A 364 4.98 -24.15 -19.99
CA LYS A 364 5.88 -23.92 -21.14
C LYS A 364 5.28 -22.92 -22.15
N LEU A 365 3.99 -23.02 -22.44
CA LEU A 365 3.29 -22.10 -23.34
C LEU A 365 3.27 -20.67 -22.78
N LEU A 366 2.90 -20.50 -21.51
CA LEU A 366 2.85 -19.19 -20.87
C LEU A 366 4.23 -18.53 -20.80
N SER A 367 5.29 -19.31 -20.55
CA SER A 367 6.67 -18.82 -20.63
C SER A 367 7.05 -18.31 -22.02
N LYS A 368 6.65 -19.02 -23.09
CA LYS A 368 6.85 -18.57 -24.48
C LYS A 368 6.08 -17.29 -24.78
N ILE A 369 4.82 -17.18 -24.36
CA ILE A 369 3.99 -15.98 -24.55
C ILE A 369 4.61 -14.78 -23.81
N SER A 370 4.97 -14.99 -22.54
CA SER A 370 5.62 -13.97 -21.70
C SER A 370 6.91 -13.47 -22.35
N ARG A 371 7.76 -14.40 -22.82
CA ARG A 371 9.00 -14.08 -23.54
C ARG A 371 8.75 -13.26 -24.79
N LYS A 372 7.85 -13.72 -25.68
CA LYS A 372 7.52 -13.01 -26.91
C LYS A 372 7.06 -11.59 -26.60
N HIS A 373 6.18 -11.43 -25.61
CA HIS A 373 5.69 -10.13 -25.19
C HIS A 373 6.78 -9.21 -24.61
N LEU A 374 7.64 -9.73 -23.72
CA LEU A 374 8.78 -8.98 -23.15
C LEU A 374 9.69 -8.44 -24.25
N ILE A 375 10.00 -9.27 -25.24
CA ILE A 375 10.95 -8.93 -26.30
C ILE A 375 10.34 -8.03 -27.38
N GLU A 376 9.13 -8.31 -27.84
CA GLU A 376 8.52 -7.56 -28.95
C GLU A 376 7.82 -6.28 -28.50
N THR A 377 7.29 -6.23 -27.27
CA THR A 377 6.50 -5.08 -26.79
C THR A 377 7.24 -4.23 -25.75
N ILE A 378 7.86 -4.87 -24.75
CA ILE A 378 8.41 -4.15 -23.61
C ILE A 378 9.81 -3.60 -23.91
N LEU A 379 10.67 -4.39 -24.55
CA LEU A 379 12.04 -3.99 -24.85
C LEU A 379 12.14 -2.67 -25.66
N PRO A 380 11.34 -2.43 -26.71
CA PRO A 380 11.35 -1.14 -27.42
C PRO A 380 11.01 0.06 -26.53
N ILE A 381 10.03 -0.08 -25.62
CA ILE A 381 9.65 0.96 -24.65
C ILE A 381 10.84 1.28 -23.74
N LEU A 382 11.57 0.25 -23.28
CA LEU A 382 12.75 0.44 -22.43
C LEU A 382 13.89 1.14 -23.17
N CYS A 383 14.10 0.84 -24.46
CA CYS A 383 15.13 1.50 -25.26
C CYS A 383 14.84 3.00 -25.40
N ASN A 384 13.60 3.36 -25.74
CA ASN A 384 13.18 4.76 -25.82
C ASN A 384 13.30 5.49 -24.48
N LEU A 385 12.91 4.82 -23.38
CA LEU A 385 13.07 5.40 -22.04
C LEU A 385 14.54 5.59 -21.69
N LYS A 386 15.44 4.66 -22.04
CA LYS A 386 16.87 4.79 -21.80
C LYS A 386 17.40 6.10 -22.38
N SER A 387 17.15 6.36 -23.67
CA SER A 387 17.59 7.57 -24.36
C SER A 387 17.10 8.84 -23.67
N ILE A 388 15.82 8.89 -23.27
CA ILE A 388 15.24 10.07 -22.60
C ILE A 388 15.83 10.25 -21.19
N LEU A 389 15.91 9.16 -20.41
CA LEU A 389 16.40 9.21 -19.03
C LEU A 389 17.89 9.59 -18.98
N GLU A 390 18.70 9.14 -19.95
CA GLU A 390 20.12 9.48 -20.05
C GLU A 390 20.33 10.93 -20.46
N ALA A 391 19.64 11.39 -21.51
CA ALA A 391 19.69 12.79 -21.94
C ALA A 391 19.33 13.75 -20.79
N ASN A 392 18.42 13.34 -19.91
CA ASN A 392 17.97 14.12 -18.76
C ASN A 392 18.69 13.79 -17.44
N ARG A 393 19.70 12.91 -17.43
CA ARG A 393 20.44 12.47 -16.23
C ARG A 393 19.51 12.03 -15.08
N SER A 394 18.45 11.30 -15.42
CA SER A 394 17.39 10.96 -14.48
C SER A 394 17.84 9.95 -13.42
N PRO A 395 17.40 10.08 -12.16
CA PRO A 395 17.68 9.09 -11.10
C PRO A 395 17.07 7.71 -11.41
N LEU A 396 16.07 7.64 -12.29
CA LEU A 396 15.41 6.40 -12.70
C LEU A 396 16.27 5.52 -13.61
N LEU A 397 17.37 6.04 -14.17
CA LEU A 397 18.25 5.29 -15.07
C LEU A 397 18.77 4.00 -14.40
N LYS A 398 19.06 4.05 -13.10
CA LYS A 398 19.50 2.87 -12.34
C LYS A 398 18.42 1.79 -12.24
N ASP A 399 17.15 2.18 -12.10
CA ASP A 399 16.02 1.25 -12.04
C ASP A 399 15.73 0.65 -13.42
N LEU A 400 15.78 1.47 -14.48
CA LEU A 400 15.67 1.02 -15.87
C LEU A 400 16.78 0.03 -16.25
N MET A 401 18.04 0.38 -15.97
CA MET A 401 19.17 -0.50 -16.29
C MET A 401 19.10 -1.82 -15.53
N ARG A 402 18.58 -1.84 -14.30
CA ARG A 402 18.34 -3.09 -13.57
C ARG A 402 17.39 -4.01 -14.32
N TYR A 403 16.35 -3.46 -14.95
CA TYR A 403 15.38 -4.25 -15.71
C TYR A 403 15.92 -4.69 -17.07
N LEU A 404 16.59 -3.81 -17.81
CA LEU A 404 17.27 -4.17 -19.07
C LEU A 404 18.26 -5.32 -18.85
N VAL A 405 19.10 -5.26 -17.81
CA VAL A 405 20.04 -6.34 -17.47
C VAL A 405 19.31 -7.66 -17.19
N ASP A 406 18.16 -7.62 -16.52
CA ASP A 406 17.37 -8.83 -16.22
C ASP A 406 16.82 -9.46 -17.51
N ILE A 407 16.29 -8.65 -18.43
CA ILE A 407 15.83 -9.11 -19.75
C ILE A 407 16.99 -9.70 -20.57
N PHE A 408 18.12 -8.98 -20.67
CA PHE A 408 19.28 -9.44 -21.44
C PHE A 408 19.96 -10.68 -20.86
N ARG A 409 19.82 -10.92 -19.56
CA ARG A 409 20.31 -12.16 -18.94
C ARG A 409 19.39 -13.33 -19.25
N SER A 410 18.07 -13.12 -19.20
CA SER A 410 17.09 -14.20 -19.39
C SER A 410 16.80 -14.52 -20.85
N TYR A 411 16.92 -13.55 -21.76
CA TYR A 411 16.45 -13.67 -23.15
C TYR A 411 17.44 -13.04 -24.16
N ARG A 412 18.74 -13.29 -23.94
CA ARG A 412 19.84 -12.63 -24.67
C ARG A 412 19.77 -12.81 -26.18
N LYS A 413 19.33 -13.97 -26.66
CA LYS A 413 19.29 -14.30 -28.09
C LYS A 413 18.18 -13.50 -28.77
N GLU A 414 16.98 -13.59 -28.23
CA GLU A 414 15.77 -12.94 -28.73
C GLU A 414 15.88 -11.40 -28.66
N ALA A 415 16.46 -10.86 -27.58
CA ALA A 415 16.72 -9.43 -27.45
C ALA A 415 17.66 -8.90 -28.55
N ARG A 416 18.70 -9.68 -28.92
CA ARG A 416 19.59 -9.32 -30.03
C ARG A 416 18.88 -9.37 -31.38
N GLU A 417 18.01 -10.35 -31.59
CA GLU A 417 17.27 -10.48 -32.84
C GLU A 417 16.34 -9.27 -33.06
N VAL A 418 15.61 -8.83 -32.03
CA VAL A 418 14.74 -7.66 -32.14
C VAL A 418 15.51 -6.36 -32.31
N LEU A 419 16.66 -6.21 -31.65
CA LEU A 419 17.49 -5.00 -31.76
C LEU A 419 18.44 -5.02 -32.96
N ALA A 420 18.47 -6.10 -33.75
CA ALA A 420 19.35 -6.19 -34.92
C ALA A 420 19.06 -5.12 -35.98
N SER A 421 17.84 -4.59 -36.01
CA SER A 421 17.46 -3.46 -36.87
C SER A 421 18.11 -2.13 -36.46
N ASP A 422 18.64 -2.02 -35.22
CA ASP A 422 19.37 -0.86 -34.73
C ASP A 422 20.69 -1.31 -34.05
N PRO A 423 21.76 -1.54 -34.83
CA PRO A 423 23.04 -2.04 -34.33
C PRO A 423 23.70 -1.10 -33.31
N THR A 424 23.43 0.21 -33.39
CA THR A 424 23.98 1.20 -32.46
C THR A 424 23.36 1.04 -31.09
N VAL A 425 22.02 1.03 -31.01
CA VAL A 425 21.28 0.83 -29.76
C VAL A 425 21.63 -0.53 -29.14
N LEU A 426 21.80 -1.57 -29.96
CA LEU A 426 22.22 -2.88 -29.48
C LEU A 426 23.61 -2.85 -28.82
N GLN A 427 24.61 -2.25 -29.48
CA GLN A 427 25.97 -2.15 -28.93
C GLN A 427 26.01 -1.32 -27.64
N GLU A 428 25.26 -0.21 -27.62
CA GLU A 428 25.14 0.68 -26.47
C GLU A 428 24.53 -0.07 -25.26
N ILE A 429 23.40 -0.75 -25.45
CA ILE A 429 22.75 -1.50 -24.37
C ILE A 429 23.64 -2.67 -23.89
N GLU A 430 24.34 -3.37 -24.79
CA GLU A 430 25.27 -4.42 -24.38
C GLU A 430 26.43 -3.87 -23.54
N TYR A 431 27.01 -2.74 -23.96
CA TYR A 431 28.08 -2.09 -23.22
C TYR A 431 27.60 -1.64 -21.84
N ASP A 432 26.45 -0.95 -21.77
CA ASP A 432 25.91 -0.41 -20.53
C ASP A 432 25.47 -1.50 -19.56
N THR A 433 24.90 -2.59 -20.08
CA THR A 433 24.56 -3.78 -19.28
C THR A 433 25.82 -4.37 -18.63
N ARG A 434 26.92 -4.54 -19.39
CA ARG A 434 28.20 -5.04 -18.87
C ARG A 434 28.81 -4.09 -17.84
N GLN A 435 28.80 -2.78 -18.09
CA GLN A 435 29.32 -1.79 -17.14
C GLN A 435 28.49 -1.77 -15.85
N PHE A 436 27.16 -1.81 -15.96
CA PHE A 436 26.27 -1.81 -14.82
C PHE A 436 26.47 -3.04 -13.94
N GLU A 437 26.63 -4.22 -14.53
CA GLU A 437 26.96 -5.45 -13.80
C GLU A 437 28.32 -5.36 -13.11
N LYS A 438 29.35 -4.85 -13.80
CA LYS A 438 30.69 -4.64 -13.23
C LYS A 438 30.65 -3.71 -12.01
N GLN A 439 29.96 -2.57 -12.13
CA GLN A 439 29.79 -1.62 -11.02
C GLN A 439 29.04 -2.24 -9.84
N ARG A 440 28.01 -3.06 -10.08
CA ARG A 440 27.28 -3.77 -9.01
C ARG A 440 28.13 -4.81 -8.32
N ARG A 441 28.93 -5.58 -9.07
CA ARG A 441 29.85 -6.58 -8.51
C ARG A 441 30.89 -5.90 -7.61
N GLN A 442 31.45 -4.77 -8.06
CA GLN A 442 32.38 -3.98 -7.26
C GLN A 442 31.74 -3.44 -5.98
N LYS A 443 30.52 -2.87 -6.05
CA LYS A 443 29.80 -2.38 -4.86
C LYS A 443 29.50 -3.49 -3.86
N ARG A 444 29.11 -4.69 -4.32
CA ARG A 444 28.90 -5.86 -3.43
C ARG A 444 30.20 -6.31 -2.77
N ALA A 445 31.29 -6.42 -3.53
CA ALA A 445 32.61 -6.78 -3.00
C ALA A 445 33.09 -5.78 -1.95
N ASN A 446 32.94 -4.47 -2.21
CA ASN A 446 33.28 -3.41 -1.27
C ASN A 446 32.42 -3.44 0.01
N ARG A 447 31.14 -3.82 -0.09
CA ARG A 447 30.28 -3.97 1.10
C ARG A 447 30.66 -5.20 1.91
N ALA A 448 30.93 -6.33 1.26
CA ALA A 448 31.39 -7.56 1.91
C ALA A 448 32.72 -7.35 2.63
N SER A 449 33.68 -6.63 2.02
CA SER A 449 34.96 -6.33 2.65
C SER A 449 34.86 -5.36 3.83
N ARG A 450 33.90 -4.43 3.82
CA ARG A 450 33.60 -3.56 4.97
C ARG A 450 32.99 -4.34 6.14
N LEU A 451 32.09 -5.28 5.86
CA LEU A 451 31.48 -6.14 6.87
C LEU A 451 32.53 -7.09 7.49
N SER A 452 33.42 -7.67 6.69
CA SER A 452 34.50 -8.53 7.21
C SER A 452 35.53 -7.77 8.04
N LYS A 453 35.90 -6.53 7.65
CA LYS A 453 36.77 -5.65 8.45
C LYS A 453 36.12 -5.18 9.77
N GLY A 454 34.81 -4.93 9.75
CA GLY A 454 34.05 -4.57 10.96
C GLY A 454 33.97 -5.70 11.98
N SER A 455 33.81 -6.95 11.52
CA SER A 455 33.86 -8.14 12.39
C SER A 455 35.26 -8.42 12.95
N SER A 456 36.32 -8.14 12.20
CA SER A 456 37.71 -8.31 12.68
C SER A 456 38.06 -7.34 13.83
N MET A 457 37.62 -6.08 13.77
CA MET A 457 37.83 -5.11 14.87
C MET A 457 36.93 -5.39 16.10
N GLY A 458 35.77 -6.03 15.91
CA GLY A 458 34.92 -6.48 17.03
C GLY A 458 35.54 -7.65 17.81
N SER A 459 36.29 -8.53 17.12
CA SER A 459 36.95 -9.67 17.76
C SER A 459 38.20 -9.29 18.56
N GLU A 460 38.95 -8.26 18.14
CA GLU A 460 40.11 -7.75 18.89
C GLU A 460 39.71 -7.02 20.20
N ARG A 461 38.51 -6.44 20.27
CA ARG A 461 38.00 -5.80 21.51
C ARG A 461 37.58 -6.80 22.58
N ILE A 462 37.15 -8.01 22.21
CA ILE A 462 36.74 -9.04 23.19
C ILE A 462 37.97 -9.76 23.77
N SER A 463 39.10 -9.81 23.05
CA SER A 463 40.36 -10.37 23.56
C SER A 463 41.12 -9.47 24.55
N LEU A 464 40.77 -8.19 24.66
CA LEU A 464 41.43 -7.24 25.57
C LEU A 464 40.73 -7.08 26.93
N THR A 465 39.52 -7.63 27.11
CA THR A 465 38.78 -7.55 28.39
C THR A 465 38.86 -8.82 29.24
N SER A 466 39.61 -9.86 28.84
CA SER A 466 39.79 -11.11 29.61
C SER A 466 41.13 -11.20 30.36
N LYS A 467 41.86 -10.09 30.53
CA LYS A 467 43.13 -10.02 31.29
C LYS A 467 43.06 -9.00 32.44
N VAL A 468 42.00 -9.04 33.25
CA VAL A 468 42.02 -8.45 34.61
C VAL A 468 41.19 -9.37 35.51
N GLY A 469 41.86 -10.08 36.42
CA GLY A 469 41.19 -10.93 37.39
C GLY A 469 41.98 -12.18 37.77
N ASN A 470 43.17 -12.01 38.35
CA ASN A 470 43.75 -13.00 39.25
C ASN A 470 44.66 -12.28 40.25
N THR A 471 44.09 -11.89 41.39
CA THR A 471 44.82 -11.48 42.58
C THR A 471 44.96 -12.70 43.49
N PRO A 472 46.17 -13.03 43.98
CA PRO A 472 46.37 -14.14 44.90
C PRO A 472 45.97 -13.74 46.32
N THR A 473 45.26 -14.64 47.01
CA THR A 473 45.03 -14.60 48.45
C THR A 473 46.33 -14.93 49.17
N ASP A 474 46.84 -13.97 49.94
CA ASP A 474 47.92 -14.21 50.89
C ASP A 474 47.43 -14.05 52.33
N GLN A 475 47.75 -15.07 53.12
CA GLN A 475 47.50 -15.18 54.55
C GLN A 475 48.64 -14.49 55.31
N ASN A 476 48.34 -13.64 56.31
CA ASN A 476 48.87 -13.77 57.69
C ASN A 476 48.62 -12.54 58.59
N LYS A 477 48.14 -12.84 59.80
CA LYS A 477 48.58 -12.36 61.13
C LYS A 477 48.88 -10.86 61.31
N SER A 478 48.06 -10.18 62.10
CA SER A 478 48.20 -10.08 63.57
C SER A 478 46.92 -9.53 64.19
#